data_AF-A0A7C0UWB3-F1
#
_entry.id   AF-A0A7C0UWB3-F1
#
_cell.length_a   1.000
_cell.length_b   1.000
_cell.length_c   1.000
_cell.angle_alpha   90.00
_cell.angle_beta   90.00
_cell.angle_gamma   90.00
#
_symmetry.space_group_name_H-M   'P 1'
#
loop_
_entity.id
_entity.type
_entity.pdbx_description
1 polymer ?
#
loop_
_entity_poly.entity_id
_entity_poly.type
_entity_poly.pdbx_seq_one_letter_code
_entity_poly.pdbx_strand_id
1 'polypeptide(L)' 'MKPRALVYYYLNEGSKISFLADEKEKNEMKEKIIKEIEEIKNSDFEARPGRHCAFCDFRDICEKAQNYV' A
#
# COMPACT_ATOMS: atom_id res chain seq x y z
N MET A 1 4.61 12.22 24.48
CA MET A 1 4.21 10.81 24.71
C MET A 1 4.69 9.98 23.53
N LYS A 2 5.44 8.88 23.73
CA LYS A 2 5.86 7.99 22.63
C LYS A 2 4.92 6.77 22.58
N PRO A 3 4.38 6.39 21.41
CA PRO A 3 3.55 5.20 21.29
C PRO A 3 4.36 3.94 21.60
N ARG A 4 3.73 2.97 22.27
CA ARG A 4 4.36 1.69 22.67
C ARG A 4 4.09 0.55 21.70
N ALA A 5 2.98 0.60 20.97
CA ALA A 5 2.63 -0.38 19.94
C ALA A 5 1.52 0.19 19.03
N LEU A 6 1.45 -0.33 17.81
CA LEU A 6 0.32 -0.24 16.90
C LEU A 6 -0.29 -1.63 16.78
N VAL A 7 -1.62 -1.74 16.80
CA VAL A 7 -2.31 -3.03 16.86
C VAL A 7 -3.43 -3.06 15.83
N TYR A 8 -3.38 -4.04 14.93
CA TYR A 8 -4.48 -4.42 14.06
C TYR A 8 -5.35 -5.45 14.78
N TYR A 9 -6.66 -5.17 14.90
CA TYR A 9 -7.66 -6.09 15.42
C TYR A 9 -8.49 -6.64 14.26
N TYR A 10 -8.40 -7.94 14.04
CA TYR A 10 -9.14 -8.68 13.02
C TYR A 10 -10.39 -9.27 13.68
N LEU A 11 -11.51 -8.57 13.52
CA LEU A 11 -12.74 -8.85 14.28
C LEU A 11 -13.41 -10.17 13.90
N ASN A 12 -13.35 -10.56 12.62
CA ASN A 12 -13.97 -11.79 12.14
C ASN A 12 -13.28 -13.03 12.73
N GLU A 13 -11.96 -13.00 12.82
CA GLU A 13 -11.13 -14.09 13.35
C GLU A 13 -10.87 -13.96 14.85
N GLY A 14 -11.26 -12.82 15.46
CA GLY A 14 -10.97 -12.49 16.85
C GLY A 14 -9.47 -12.38 17.17
N SER A 15 -8.63 -12.13 16.16
CA SER A 15 -7.17 -12.13 16.29
C SER A 15 -6.59 -10.71 16.31
N LYS A 16 -5.35 -10.57 16.81
CA LYS A 16 -4.65 -9.27 16.81
C LYS A 16 -3.20 -9.43 16.38
N ILE A 17 -2.71 -8.44 15.64
CA ILE A 17 -1.31 -8.33 15.24
C ILE A 17 -0.79 -6.99 15.74
N SER A 18 0.24 -7.00 16.57
CA SER A 18 0.88 -5.79 17.09
C SER A 18 2.27 -5.60 16.50
N PHE A 19 2.61 -4.37 16.16
CA PHE A 19 3.95 -4.00 15.71
C PHE A 19 4.37 -2.64 16.29
N LEU A 20 5.66 -2.39 16.36
CA LEU A 20 6.23 -1.07 16.62
C LEU A 20 7.37 -0.86 15.65
N ALA A 21 7.19 0.07 14.71
CA ALA A 21 8.20 0.31 13.69
C ALA A 21 9.50 0.86 14.28
N ASP A 22 10.63 0.38 13.79
CA ASP A 22 11.94 0.95 14.07
C ASP A 22 12.19 2.24 13.25
N GLU A 23 13.33 2.89 13.46
CA GLU A 23 13.64 4.14 12.73
C GLU A 23 13.92 3.91 11.24
N LYS A 24 14.45 2.74 10.85
CA LYS A 24 14.70 2.39 9.46
C LYS A 24 13.38 2.23 8.72
N GLU A 25 12.45 1.44 9.26
CA GLU A 25 11.11 1.21 8.71
C GLU A 25 10.33 2.52 8.56
N LYS A 26 10.44 3.43 9.54
CA LYS A 26 9.83 4.78 9.46
C LYS A 26 10.43 5.62 8.35
N ASN A 27 11.74 5.57 8.15
CA ASN A 27 12.39 6.35 7.10
C ASN A 27 12.07 5.79 5.72
N GLU A 28 12.07 4.47 5.53
CA GLU A 28 11.62 3.82 4.30
C GLU A 28 10.16 4.19 3.96
N MET A 29 9.28 4.26 4.98
CA MET A 29 7.90 4.72 4.78
C MET A 29 7.83 6.18 4.32
N LYS A 30 8.62 7.09 4.92
CA LYS A 30 8.67 8.49 4.49
C LYS A 30 9.16 8.63 3.06
N GLU A 31 10.19 7.88 2.68
CA GLU A 31 10.71 7.88 1.30
C GLU A 31 9.66 7.41 0.30
N LYS A 32 8.89 6.36 0.61
CA LYS A 32 7.77 5.91 -0.22
C LYS A 32 6.72 7.00 -0.40
N ILE A 33 6.31 7.66 0.69
CA ILE A 33 5.33 8.75 0.64
C ILE A 33 5.85 9.93 -0.20
N ILE A 34 7.11 10.32 -0.03
CA ILE A 34 7.72 11.41 -0.83
C ILE A 34 7.72 11.05 -2.31
N LYS A 35 8.10 9.82 -2.67
CA LYS A 35 8.08 9.33 -4.06
C LYS A 35 6.67 9.39 -4.65
N GLU A 36 5.65 8.92 -3.93
CA GLU A 36 4.26 8.98 -4.37
C GLU A 36 3.78 10.43 -4.57
N ILE A 37 4.17 11.35 -3.68
CA ILE A 37 3.85 12.78 -3.84
C ILE A 37 4.47 13.35 -5.13
N GLU A 38 5.72 13.00 -5.43
CA GLU A 38 6.40 13.45 -6.66
C GLU A 38 5.74 12.87 -7.91
N GLU A 39 5.40 11.58 -7.92
CA GLU A 39 4.66 10.92 -9.01
C GLU A 39 3.31 11.62 -9.25
N ILE A 40 2.53 11.89 -8.19
CA ILE A 40 1.25 12.61 -8.28
C ILE A 40 1.44 14.01 -8.85
N LYS A 41 2.44 14.77 -8.38
CA LYS A 41 2.72 16.14 -8.87
C LYS A 41 3.08 16.16 -10.34
N ASN A 42 3.75 15.12 -10.83
CA ASN A 42 4.13 14.97 -12.23
C ASN A 42 3.04 14.30 -13.07
N SER A 43 1.88 14.00 -12.48
CA SER A 43 0.80 13.23 -13.12
C SER A 43 1.24 11.86 -13.65
N ASP A 44 2.24 11.26 -13.00
CA ASP A 44 2.70 9.90 -13.28
C ASP A 44 1.76 8.89 -12.60
N PHE A 45 0.74 8.46 -13.36
CA PHE A 45 -0.27 7.50 -12.94
C PHE A 45 -0.16 6.18 -13.71
N GLU A 46 1.06 5.80 -14.12
CA GLU A 46 1.30 4.55 -14.82
C GLU A 46 0.73 3.35 -14.04
N ALA A 47 -0.08 2.55 -14.71
CA ALA A 47 -0.71 1.40 -14.08
C ALA A 47 0.34 0.35 -13.68
N ARG A 48 0.22 -0.17 -12.45
CA ARG A 48 1.17 -1.14 -11.86
C ARG A 48 0.52 -2.52 -11.78
N PRO A 49 0.53 -3.33 -12.87
CA PRO A 49 -0.15 -4.62 -12.88
C PRO A 49 0.44 -5.58 -11.81
N GLY A 50 -0.43 -6.33 -11.13
CA GLY A 50 -0.06 -7.22 -10.03
C GLY A 50 -1.23 -8.07 -9.54
N ARG A 51 -1.01 -8.92 -8.52
CA ARG A 51 -2.06 -9.83 -7.96
C ARG A 51 -3.38 -9.12 -7.59
N HIS A 52 -3.32 -7.84 -7.25
CA HIS A 52 -4.49 -7.03 -6.94
C HIS A 52 -5.40 -6.78 -8.16
N CYS A 53 -4.90 -6.90 -9.40
CA CYS A 53 -5.69 -6.75 -10.62
C CYS A 53 -6.86 -7.74 -10.70
N ALA A 54 -6.74 -8.93 -10.08
CA ALA A 54 -7.81 -9.92 -10.04
C ALA A 54 -9.08 -9.42 -9.32
N PHE A 55 -8.94 -8.42 -8.45
CA PHE A 55 -10.02 -7.84 -7.64
C PHE A 55 -10.16 -6.32 -7.86
N CYS A 56 -9.58 -5.78 -8.94
CA CYS A 56 -9.59 -4.35 -9.23
C CYS A 56 -10.85 -3.95 -10.00
N ASP A 57 -11.59 -2.96 -9.50
CA ASP A 57 -12.81 -2.45 -10.13
C ASP A 57 -12.56 -1.83 -11.53
N PHE A 58 -11.32 -1.43 -11.82
CA PHE A 58 -10.93 -0.85 -13.10
C PHE A 58 -10.40 -1.86 -14.12
N ARG A 59 -10.40 -3.17 -13.78
CA ARG A 59 -9.78 -4.21 -14.61
C ARG A 59 -10.29 -4.20 -16.06
N ASP A 60 -11.60 -4.05 -16.24
CA ASP A 60 -12.22 -4.15 -17.57
C ASP A 60 -11.85 -3.01 -18.51
N ILE A 61 -11.43 -1.87 -17.95
CA ILE A 61 -11.02 -0.68 -18.71
C ILE A 61 -9.51 -0.44 -18.69
N CYS A 62 -8.75 -1.25 -17.95
CA CYS A 62 -7.30 -1.11 -17.80
C CYS A 62 -6.56 -2.14 -18.66
N GLU A 63 -6.00 -1.68 -19.79
CA GLU A 63 -5.24 -2.53 -20.72
C GLU A 63 -4.10 -3.29 -20.03
N LYS A 64 -3.39 -2.66 -19.07
CA LYS A 64 -2.32 -3.31 -18.31
C LYS A 64 -2.83 -4.45 -17.43
N ALA A 65 -4.03 -4.33 -16.87
CA ALA A 65 -4.64 -5.36 -16.04
C ALA A 65 -5.14 -6.56 -16.87
N GLN A 66 -5.67 -6.31 -18.06
CA GLN A 66 -6.13 -7.37 -18.98
C GLN A 66 -4.96 -8.24 -19.47
N ASN A 67 -3.78 -7.65 -19.61
CA ASN A 67 -2.56 -8.33 -20.04
C ASN A 67 -1.77 -8.99 -18.89
N TYR A 68 -2.24 -8.84 -17.64
CA TYR A 68 -1.64 -9.49 -16.48
C TYR A 68 -2.27 -10.87 -16.27
N VAL A 69 -1.47 -11.92 -16.51
CA VAL A 69 -1.85 -13.34 -16.34
C VAL A 69 -1.79 -13.75 -14.87
#